data_AF-A0A843HG77-F1
#
_entry.id   AF-A0A843HG77-F1
#
_cell.length_a   1.000
_cell.length_b   1.000
_cell.length_c   1.000
_cell.angle_alpha   90.00
_cell.angle_beta   90.00
_cell.angle_gamma   90.00
#
_symmetry.space_group_name_H-M   'P 1'
#
loop_
_entity.id
_entity.type
_entity.pdbx_description
1 polymer ?
#
loop_
_entity_poly.entity_id
_entity_poly.type
_entity_poly.pdbx_seq_one_letter_code
_entity_poly.pdbx_strand_id
1 'polypeptide(L)'
;MKKYTKIFCPCCNAEYLPCEIYVPSAVFGKPFDIDKNNMGRIKSVHGDNSCNEEEYTCDYCGTKFYVYAKITFRTDIHRDNSFSEEHVIKVNDKVELSEE
;
A
#
# COMPACT_ATOMS: atom_id res chain seq x y z
N MET A 1 9.11 12.07 -15.55
CA MET A 1 8.09 12.70 -14.67
C MET A 1 7.10 11.64 -14.22
N LYS A 2 6.85 11.48 -12.92
CA LYS A 2 5.80 10.59 -12.41
C LYS A 2 4.44 11.27 -12.60
N LYS A 3 3.49 10.59 -13.26
CA LYS A 3 2.12 11.08 -13.44
C LYS A 3 1.29 10.57 -12.26
N TYR A 4 0.72 11.49 -11.49
CA TYR A 4 -0.18 11.13 -10.39
C TYR A 4 -1.60 10.92 -10.92
N THR A 5 -2.28 9.89 -10.40
CA THR A 5 -3.71 9.70 -10.63
C THR A 5 -4.47 10.78 -9.87
N LYS A 6 -5.39 11.47 -10.55
CA LYS A 6 -6.29 12.45 -9.95
C LYS A 6 -7.69 11.87 -9.81
N ILE A 7 -8.38 12.27 -8.76
CA ILE A 7 -9.80 11.97 -8.52
C ILE A 7 -10.58 13.28 -8.62
N PHE A 8 -11.82 13.22 -9.07
CA PHE A 8 -12.65 14.39 -9.31
C PHE A 8 -13.96 14.28 -8.54
N CYS A 9 -14.38 15.38 -7.92
CA CYS A 9 -15.73 15.51 -7.39
C CYS A 9 -16.73 15.39 -8.56
N PRO A 10 -17.73 14.49 -8.48
CA PRO A 10 -18.71 14.32 -9.56
C PRO A 10 -19.66 15.51 -9.72
N CYS A 11 -19.72 16.41 -8.74
CA CYS A 11 -20.63 17.56 -8.73
C CYS A 11 -19.96 18.86 -9.22
N CYS A 12 -18.81 19.23 -8.65
CA CYS A 12 -18.13 20.50 -8.95
C CYS A 12 -16.79 20.35 -9.69
N ASN A 13 -16.37 19.11 -9.98
CA ASN A 13 -15.12 18.78 -10.65
C ASN A 13 -13.84 19.25 -9.93
N ALA A 14 -13.92 19.55 -8.63
CA ALA A 14 -12.74 19.75 -7.78
C ALA A 14 -11.81 18.53 -7.86
N GLU A 15 -10.50 18.79 -7.97
CA GLU A 15 -9.47 17.75 -8.10
C GLU A 15 -8.92 17.36 -6.73
N TYR A 16 -8.62 16.08 -6.56
CA TYR A 16 -7.98 15.53 -5.37
C TYR A 16 -6.92 14.50 -5.76
N LEU A 17 -5.89 14.38 -4.93
CA LEU A 17 -5.01 13.23 -4.87
C LEU A 17 -5.65 12.12 -4.05
N PRO A 18 -5.36 10.84 -4.35
CA PRO A 18 -5.87 9.71 -3.56
C PRO A 18 -5.58 9.84 -2.07
N CYS A 19 -4.41 10.35 -1.66
CA CYS A 19 -4.06 10.51 -0.25
C CYS A 19 -4.84 11.62 0.48
N GLU A 20 -5.54 12.49 -0.24
CA GLU A 20 -6.37 13.54 0.38
C GLU A 20 -7.73 12.99 0.81
N ILE A 21 -8.31 12.08 0.03
CA ILE A 21 -9.73 11.70 0.16
C ILE A 21 -9.96 10.20 0.38
N TYR A 22 -8.94 9.37 0.17
CA TYR A 22 -9.02 7.93 0.41
C TYR A 22 -8.26 7.58 1.69
N VAL A 23 -8.99 7.54 2.80
CA VAL A 23 -8.47 7.11 4.11
C VAL A 23 -8.85 5.63 4.26
N PRO A 24 -7.89 4.70 4.21
CA PRO A 24 -8.20 3.28 4.24
C PRO A 24 -8.70 2.87 5.63
N SER A 25 -10.01 2.76 5.84
CA SER A 25 -10.55 2.26 7.11
C SER A 25 -10.26 0.76 7.30
N ALA A 26 -10.29 0.00 6.19
CA ALA A 26 -10.05 -1.44 6.18
C ALA A 26 -9.59 -1.99 4.81
N VAL A 27 -8.61 -1.35 4.16
CA VAL A 27 -8.14 -1.76 2.80
C VAL A 27 -7.77 -3.24 2.69
N PHE A 28 -7.13 -3.80 3.71
CA PHE A 28 -6.72 -5.21 3.71
C PHE A 28 -7.66 -6.11 4.53
N GLY A 29 -8.73 -5.54 5.09
CA GLY A 29 -9.54 -6.20 6.10
C GLY A 29 -8.77 -6.40 7.42
N LYS A 30 -9.39 -7.13 8.33
CA LYS A 30 -8.81 -7.54 9.62
C LYS A 30 -9.15 -9.01 9.89
N PRO A 31 -8.57 -9.96 9.12
CA PRO A 31 -8.72 -11.37 9.43
C PRO A 31 -7.99 -11.67 10.74
N PHE A 32 -8.65 -12.39 11.65
CA PHE A 32 -8.05 -12.84 12.90
C PHE A 32 -7.79 -14.35 12.91
N ASP A 33 -8.42 -15.11 12.00
CA ASP A 33 -8.16 -16.54 11.82
C ASP A 33 -8.24 -16.95 10.35
N ILE A 34 -7.27 -17.75 9.89
CA ILE A 34 -7.13 -18.21 8.51
C ILE A 34 -6.78 -19.70 8.53
N ASP A 35 -7.77 -20.55 8.25
CA ASP A 35 -7.57 -22.00 8.13
C ASP A 35 -6.98 -22.34 6.75
N LYS A 36 -5.91 -23.14 6.75
CA LYS A 36 -5.25 -23.61 5.54
C LYS A 36 -5.17 -25.13 5.54
N ASN A 37 -5.36 -25.74 4.36
CA ASN A 37 -5.18 -27.18 4.22
C ASN A 37 -3.69 -27.57 4.16
N ASN A 38 -3.40 -28.86 4.11
CA ASN A 38 -2.05 -29.42 4.01
C ASN A 38 -1.28 -29.02 2.74
N MET A 39 -1.95 -28.50 1.70
CA MET A 39 -1.34 -27.95 0.49
C MET A 39 -1.10 -26.43 0.59
N GLY A 40 -1.40 -25.81 1.75
CA GLY A 40 -1.28 -24.36 1.97
C GLY A 40 -2.38 -23.52 1.32
N ARG A 41 -3.46 -24.13 0.81
CA ARG A 41 -4.62 -23.39 0.26
C ARG A 41 -5.52 -22.91 1.39
N ILE A 42 -6.01 -21.68 1.27
CA ILE A 42 -6.99 -21.10 2.20
C ILE A 42 -8.30 -21.90 2.10
N LYS A 43 -8.80 -22.35 3.24
CA LYS A 43 -10.06 -23.11 3.38
C LYS A 43 -11.16 -22.25 3.99
N SER A 44 -10.84 -21.48 5.02
CA SER A 44 -11.74 -20.48 5.59
C SER A 44 -10.95 -19.27 6.11
N VAL A 45 -11.63 -18.13 6.20
CA VAL A 45 -11.13 -16.89 6.77
C VAL A 45 -12.20 -16.37 7.72
N HIS A 46 -11.81 -16.01 8.94
CA HIS A 46 -12.66 -15.36 9.93
C HIS A 46 -12.10 -13.99 10.27
N GLY A 47 -12.98 -12.99 10.26
CA GLY A 47 -12.64 -11.58 10.50
C GLY A 47 -13.24 -10.67 9.43
N ASP A 48 -12.82 -9.41 9.47
CA ASP A 48 -13.34 -8.40 8.54
C ASP A 48 -12.68 -8.54 7.18
N ASN A 49 -13.50 -8.52 6.13
CA ASN A 49 -13.01 -8.48 4.76
C ASN A 49 -12.46 -7.09 4.41
N SER A 50 -11.71 -7.02 3.31
CA SER A 50 -11.31 -5.74 2.72
C SER A 50 -12.53 -4.88 2.37
N CYS A 51 -12.53 -3.63 2.83
CA CYS A 51 -13.44 -2.60 2.35
C CYS A 51 -12.62 -1.60 1.54
N ASN A 52 -12.98 -1.45 0.26
CA ASN A 52 -12.34 -0.51 -0.65
C ASN A 52 -13.26 0.65 -1.03
N GLU A 53 -14.32 0.85 -0.24
CA GLU A 53 -15.33 1.88 -0.44
C GLU A 53 -15.28 2.83 0.75
N GLU A 54 -15.20 4.12 0.48
CA GLU A 54 -15.18 5.16 1.50
C GLU A 54 -16.12 6.30 1.09
N GLU A 55 -16.88 6.83 2.04
CA GLU A 55 -17.67 8.05 1.82
C GLU A 55 -16.77 9.27 2.04
N TYR A 56 -16.76 10.19 1.07
CA TYR A 56 -16.07 11.47 1.17
C TYR A 56 -17.04 12.63 0.99
N THR A 57 -16.84 13.70 1.76
CA THR A 57 -17.59 14.96 1.61
C THR A 57 -16.71 15.98 0.90
N CYS A 58 -17.13 16.45 -0.28
CA CYS A 58 -16.36 17.43 -1.05
C CYS A 58 -16.10 18.73 -0.27
N ASP A 59 -14.85 19.16 -0.14
CA ASP A 59 -14.48 20.38 0.60
C ASP A 59 -15.02 21.67 -0.04
N TYR A 60 -15.29 21.65 -1.35
CA TYR A 60 -15.67 22.84 -2.12
C TYR A 60 -17.18 22.99 -2.30
N CYS A 61 -17.93 21.88 -2.44
CA CYS A 61 -19.38 21.94 -2.70
C CYS A 61 -20.22 21.22 -1.65
N GLY A 62 -19.61 20.55 -0.67
CA GLY A 62 -20.31 19.81 0.40
C GLY A 62 -21.02 18.53 -0.04
N THR A 63 -21.01 18.20 -1.34
CA THR A 63 -21.61 16.96 -1.85
C THR A 63 -20.87 15.74 -1.31
N LYS A 64 -21.62 14.79 -0.75
CA LYS A 64 -21.12 13.46 -0.37
C LYS A 64 -21.06 12.54 -1.59
N PHE A 65 -19.97 11.79 -1.71
CA PHE A 65 -19.82 10.79 -2.77
C PHE A 65 -18.94 9.64 -2.30
N TYR A 66 -19.13 8.47 -2.91
CA TYR A 66 -18.30 7.29 -2.63
C TYR A 66 -17.03 7.32 -3.48
N VAL A 67 -15.92 6.97 -2.83
CA VAL A 67 -14.62 6.73 -3.45
C VAL A 67 -14.35 5.24 -3.43
N TYR A 68 -14.08 4.66 -4.60
CA TYR A 68 -13.81 3.23 -4.77
C TYR A 68 -12.34 3.02 -5.16
N ALA A 69 -11.62 2.20 -4.39
CA ALA A 69 -10.27 1.78 -4.76
C ALA A 69 -10.29 0.41 -5.44
N LYS A 70 -9.57 0.28 -6.55
CA LYS A 70 -9.35 -1.01 -7.22
C LYS A 70 -7.91 -1.46 -7.01
N ILE A 71 -7.71 -2.38 -6.07
CA ILE A 71 -6.39 -2.90 -5.70
C ILE A 71 -6.18 -4.25 -6.41
N THR A 72 -5.03 -4.40 -7.07
CA THR A 72 -4.61 -5.66 -7.68
C THR A 72 -3.25 -6.05 -7.11
N PHE A 73 -3.11 -7.29 -6.67
CA PHE A 73 -1.84 -7.82 -6.18
C PHE A 73 -1.17 -8.66 -7.27
N ARG A 74 0.16 -8.53 -7.38
CA ARG A 74 1.00 -9.40 -8.21
C ARG A 74 2.13 -9.93 -7.33
N THR A 75 2.42 -11.22 -7.46
CA THR A 75 3.58 -11.87 -6.85
C THR A 75 4.63 -12.13 -7.91
N ASP A 76 5.90 -11.95 -7.56
CA ASP A 76 7.04 -12.31 -8.40
C ASP A 76 8.12 -12.98 -7.55
N ILE A 77 8.96 -13.82 -8.18
CA ILE A 77 10.04 -14.51 -7.49
C ILE A 77 11.26 -13.59 -7.49
N HIS A 78 11.70 -13.16 -6.32
CA HIS A 78 13.00 -12.51 -6.18
C HIS A 78 14.10 -13.57 -6.20
N ARG A 79 14.95 -13.58 -7.26
CA ARG A 79 16.04 -14.55 -7.43
C ARG A 79 17.41 -14.04 -6.93
N ASP A 80 17.45 -13.10 -6.01
CA ASP A 80 18.73 -12.80 -5.32
C ASP A 80 18.86 -13.70 -4.11
N ASN A 81 19.76 -14.68 -4.22
CA ASN A 81 20.65 -15.16 -3.16
C ASN A 81 21.38 -16.43 -3.64
N SER A 82 22.33 -16.28 -4.57
CA SER A 82 23.51 -17.15 -4.53
C SER A 82 24.42 -16.62 -3.44
N PHE A 83 24.33 -17.17 -2.23
CA PHE A 83 25.31 -16.94 -1.16
C PHE A 83 26.65 -17.64 -1.48
N SER A 84 27.18 -17.48 -2.70
CA SER A 84 28.46 -18.06 -3.11
C SER A 84 29.61 -17.07 -3.14
N GLU A 85 29.38 -15.80 -2.81
CA GLU A 85 30.43 -14.79 -2.78
C GLU A 85 30.62 -14.26 -1.36
N GLU A 86 31.72 -14.66 -0.74
CA GLU A 86 32.26 -14.03 0.46
C GLU A 86 32.56 -12.55 0.12
N HIS A 87 31.68 -11.65 0.56
CA HIS A 87 31.94 -10.22 0.45
C HIS A 87 32.92 -9.80 1.56
N VAL A 88 34.22 -9.84 1.27
CA VAL A 88 35.23 -9.16 2.09
C VAL A 88 35.15 -7.66 1.80
N ILE A 89 34.49 -6.92 2.67
CA ILE A 89 34.50 -5.46 2.64
C ILE A 89 35.86 -5.01 3.18
N LYS A 90 36.72 -4.45 2.32
CA LYS A 90 37.89 -3.70 2.78
C LYS A 90 37.40 -2.40 3.40
N VAL A 91 37.44 -2.34 4.72
CA VAL A 91 37.24 -1.09 5.46
C VAL A 91 38.47 -0.22 5.20
N ASN A 92 38.28 0.95 4.58
CA ASN A 92 39.34 1.94 4.52
C ASN A 92 39.38 2.66 5.87
N ASP A 93 40.48 2.45 6.61
CA ASP A 93 40.80 3.16 7.83
C ASP A 93 41.09 4.62 7.51
N LYS A 94 40.05 5.48 7.56
CA LYS A 94 40.14 6.89 7.94
C LYS A 94 38.77 7.55 7.85
N VAL A 95 38.25 7.90 9.02
CA VAL A 95 37.19 8.91 9.17
C VAL A 95 37.88 10.11 9.81
N GLU A 96 38.05 11.20 9.06
CA GLU A 96 38.39 12.50 9.64
C GLU A 96 37.10 13.14 10.14
N LEU A 97 37.02 13.35 11.46
CA LEU A 97 35.97 14.13 12.09
C LEU A 97 36.43 15.59 12.09
N SER A 98 35.65 16.49 11.48
CA SER A 98 35.82 17.93 11.68
C SER A 98 35.24 18.30 13.04
N GLU A 99 36.08 18.82 13.93
CA GLU A 99 35.66 19.42 15.21
C GLU A 99 35.03 20.80 14.91
N GLU A 100 33.82 21.03 15.42
CA GLU A 100 33.23 22.37 15.60
C GLU A 100 33.77 23.04 16.86
#